data_AF-A0A439Q819-F1
#
_entry.id   AF-A0A439Q819-F1
#
_cell.length_a   1.000
_cell.length_b   1.000
_cell.length_c   1.000
_cell.angle_alpha   90.00
_cell.angle_beta   90.00
_cell.angle_gamma   90.00
#
_symmetry.space_group_name_H-M   'P 1'
#
loop_
_entity.id
_entity.type
_entity.pdbx_description
1 polymer ?
#
loop_
_entity_poly.entity_id
_entity_poly.type
_entity_poly.pdbx_seq_one_letter_code
_entity_poly.pdbx_strand_id
1 'polypeptide(L)'
;MIDGVLHINDQAVKLEETGSYSSDEIRSAKVQRETLQNGVSYSVLDVIDGSTGDNTQPVVVPAGRYFMLGDNRDSSADSRFDMGTIPYENLVGKGVRLFWNSRGVDYSSRHNLDGLTGK
;
A
#
# COMPACT_ATOMS: atom_id res chain seq x y z
N MET A 1 4.47 1.95 -11.34
CA MET A 1 4.64 0.53 -10.98
C MET A 1 5.10 -0.19 -12.22
N ILE A 2 6.07 -1.08 -12.11
CA ILE A 2 6.53 -1.96 -13.19
C ILE A 2 6.51 -3.37 -12.61
N ASP A 3 5.67 -4.23 -13.15
CA ASP A 3 5.46 -5.61 -12.69
C ASP A 3 5.32 -5.72 -11.16
N GLY A 4 4.48 -4.88 -10.57
CA GLY A 4 4.19 -4.87 -9.13
C GLY A 4 5.24 -4.18 -8.26
N VAL A 5 6.35 -3.69 -8.84
CA VAL A 5 7.40 -2.98 -8.11
C VAL A 5 7.26 -1.47 -8.25
N LEU A 6 7.21 -0.77 -7.11
CA LEU A 6 7.24 0.69 -7.07
C LEU A 6 8.60 1.22 -7.51
N HIS A 7 8.60 2.18 -8.42
CA HIS A 7 9.79 2.89 -8.87
C HIS A 7 9.62 4.38 -8.59
N ILE A 8 10.62 5.00 -7.97
CA ILE A 8 10.64 6.44 -7.66
C ILE A 8 11.91 7.01 -8.26
N ASN A 9 11.78 8.00 -9.15
CA ASN A 9 12.91 8.59 -9.89
C ASN A 9 13.81 7.52 -10.54
N ASP A 10 13.18 6.60 -11.28
CA ASP A 10 13.80 5.46 -11.99
C ASP A 10 14.50 4.42 -11.10
N GLN A 11 14.37 4.53 -9.78
CA GLN A 11 14.92 3.55 -8.83
C GLN A 11 13.81 2.67 -8.27
N ALA A 12 13.98 1.35 -8.42
CA ALA A 12 13.14 0.36 -7.78
C ALA A 12 13.20 0.52 -6.25
N VAL A 13 12.03 0.61 -5.63
CA VAL A 13 11.86 0.51 -4.19
C VAL A 13 12.10 -0.94 -3.79
N LYS A 14 12.88 -1.16 -2.73
CA LYS A 14 13.15 -2.51 -2.23
C LYS A 14 11.83 -3.13 -1.80
N LEU A 15 11.51 -4.31 -2.33
CA LEU A 15 10.30 -5.06 -2.03
C LEU A 15 10.69 -6.44 -1.48
N GLU A 16 10.15 -6.80 -0.32
CA GLU A 16 10.39 -8.08 0.34
C GLU A 16 9.05 -8.74 0.65
N GLU A 17 8.84 -9.98 0.21
CA GLU A 17 7.71 -10.76 0.71
C GLU A 17 7.98 -11.14 2.16
N THR A 18 7.12 -10.68 3.06
CA THR A 18 7.26 -10.89 4.50
C THR A 18 6.30 -11.94 5.02
N GLY A 19 5.20 -12.20 4.33
CA GLY A 19 4.23 -13.18 4.77
C GLY A 19 2.97 -13.19 3.94
N SER A 20 1.87 -13.61 4.57
CA SER A 20 0.58 -13.70 3.93
C SER A 20 -0.53 -13.21 4.85
N TYR A 21 -1.59 -12.70 4.24
CA TYR A 21 -2.79 -12.23 4.91
C TYR A 21 -4.00 -12.97 4.34
N SER A 22 -4.94 -13.34 5.21
CA SER A 22 -6.25 -13.84 4.81
C SER A 22 -7.35 -13.33 5.73
N SER A 23 -8.57 -13.32 5.22
CA SER A 23 -9.79 -13.03 5.96
C SER A 23 -10.99 -13.70 5.31
N ASP A 24 -12.17 -13.55 5.90
CA ASP A 24 -13.42 -14.04 5.29
C ASP A 24 -13.67 -13.50 3.86
N GLU A 25 -13.18 -12.29 3.56
CA GLU A 25 -13.36 -11.63 2.26
C GLU A 25 -12.16 -11.85 1.32
N ILE A 26 -10.97 -12.08 1.87
CA ILE A 26 -9.73 -12.24 1.10
C ILE A 26 -9.15 -13.62 1.40
N ARG A 27 -9.29 -14.55 0.44
CA ARG A 27 -8.80 -15.93 0.59
C ARG A 27 -7.30 -15.98 0.90
N SER A 28 -6.50 -15.15 0.21
CA SER A 28 -5.07 -15.00 0.44
C SER A 28 -4.58 -13.71 -0.23
N ALA A 29 -3.62 -13.05 0.39
CA ALA A 29 -2.83 -11.95 -0.14
C ALA A 29 -1.39 -12.08 0.34
N LYS A 30 -0.42 -11.66 -0.47
CA LYS A 30 0.97 -11.48 -0.05
C LYS A 30 1.05 -10.24 0.83
N VAL A 31 1.79 -10.35 1.93
CA VAL A 31 2.17 -9.22 2.76
C VAL A 31 3.61 -8.91 2.41
N GLN A 32 3.82 -7.75 1.81
CA GLN A 32 5.14 -7.33 1.37
C GLN A 32 5.59 -6.09 2.17
N ARG A 33 6.90 -5.90 2.25
CA ARG A 33 7.51 -4.71 2.82
C ARG A 33 8.20 -3.93 1.72
N GLU A 34 7.75 -2.70 1.52
CA GLU A 34 8.45 -1.72 0.71
C GLU A 34 9.39 -0.91 1.58
N THR A 35 10.62 -0.66 1.13
CA THR A 35 11.58 0.22 1.79
C THR A 35 12.06 1.29 0.82
N LEU A 36 11.66 2.54 1.10
CA LEU A 36 11.99 3.70 0.28
C LEU A 36 13.49 4.03 0.36
N GLN A 37 13.98 4.85 -0.58
CA GLN A 37 15.40 5.24 -0.64
C GLN A 37 15.88 5.97 0.62
N ASN A 38 14.98 6.60 1.38
CA ASN A 38 15.28 7.24 2.65
C ASN A 38 15.24 6.29 3.87
N GLY A 39 15.04 4.98 3.64
CA GLY A 39 15.00 3.95 4.67
C GLY A 39 13.66 3.77 5.37
N VAL A 40 12.62 4.55 5.04
CA VAL A 40 11.29 4.34 5.59
C VAL A 40 10.65 3.12 4.94
N SER A 41 10.10 2.22 5.77
CA SER A 41 9.42 1.02 5.30
C SER A 41 7.92 1.04 5.57
N TYR A 42 7.15 0.42 4.67
CA TYR A 42 5.70 0.24 4.77
C TYR A 42 5.33 -1.20 4.47
N SER A 43 4.30 -1.71 5.15
CA SER A 43 3.68 -2.99 4.82
C SER A 43 2.56 -2.76 3.82
N VAL A 44 2.56 -3.55 2.75
CA VAL A 44 1.57 -3.47 1.67
C VAL A 44 0.98 -4.86 1.43
N LEU A 45 -0.26 -4.90 0.97
CA LEU A 45 -0.93 -6.12 0.53
C LEU A 45 -1.00 -6.15 -0.99
N ASP A 46 -0.63 -7.31 -1.53
CA ASP A 46 -0.74 -7.68 -2.94
C ASP A 46 -1.62 -8.94 -3.02
N VAL A 47 -2.80 -8.80 -3.62
CA VAL A 47 -3.88 -9.80 -3.61
C VAL A 47 -3.92 -10.56 -4.93
N ILE A 48 -3.65 -9.88 -6.05
CA ILE A 48 -3.81 -10.40 -7.41
C ILE A 48 -2.53 -10.17 -8.19
N ASP A 49 -1.83 -11.25 -8.50
CA ASP A 49 -0.65 -11.20 -9.37
C ASP A 49 -1.01 -10.64 -10.76
N GLY A 50 -0.34 -9.57 -11.17
CA GLY A 50 -0.54 -8.95 -12.48
C GLY A 50 -1.82 -8.12 -12.55
N SER A 51 -2.22 -7.48 -11.45
CA SER A 51 -3.37 -6.59 -11.41
C SER A 51 -3.16 -5.38 -12.31
N THR A 52 -4.25 -4.67 -12.64
CA THR A 52 -4.15 -3.43 -13.44
C THR A 52 -3.26 -2.38 -12.76
N GLY A 53 -3.18 -2.39 -11.43
CA GLY A 53 -2.37 -1.45 -10.64
C GLY A 53 -0.88 -1.78 -10.62
N ASP A 54 -0.46 -2.95 -11.09
CA ASP A 54 0.93 -3.41 -11.09
C ASP A 54 1.77 -2.77 -12.17
N ASN A 55 1.13 -2.21 -13.20
CA ASN A 55 1.77 -1.51 -14.29
C ASN A 55 1.12 -0.14 -14.46
N THR A 56 1.86 0.90 -14.07
CA THR A 56 1.42 2.30 -14.15
C THR A 56 2.44 3.09 -14.94
N GLN A 57 1.97 3.90 -15.88
CA GLN A 57 2.84 4.81 -16.62
C GLN A 57 3.58 5.76 -15.67
N PRO A 58 4.82 6.17 -15.99
CA PRO A 58 5.55 7.15 -15.18
C PRO A 58 4.75 8.45 -15.04
N VAL A 59 4.69 8.97 -13.82
CA VAL A 59 4.02 10.24 -13.52
C VAL A 59 5.06 11.22 -12.97
N VAL A 60 5.21 12.36 -13.64
CA VAL A 60 5.94 13.50 -13.10
C VAL A 60 5.03 14.22 -12.12
N VAL A 61 5.34 14.15 -10.83
CA VAL A 61 4.56 14.82 -9.79
C VAL A 61 4.93 16.32 -9.79
N PRO A 62 3.98 17.23 -10.10
CA PRO A 62 4.27 18.66 -10.08
C PRO A 62 4.63 19.17 -8.69
N ALA A 63 5.38 20.27 -8.62
CA ALA A 63 5.65 20.95 -7.37
C ALA A 63 4.33 21.28 -6.62
N GLY A 64 4.31 21.07 -5.30
CA GLY A 64 3.12 21.29 -4.48
C GLY A 64 2.03 20.23 -4.62
N ARG A 65 2.30 19.11 -5.30
CA ARG A 65 1.39 17.98 -5.42
C ARG A 65 2.01 16.69 -4.89
N TYR A 66 1.16 15.70 -4.68
CA TYR A 66 1.48 14.41 -4.07
C TYR A 66 0.92 13.29 -4.92
N PHE A 67 1.65 12.19 -5.00
CA PHE A 67 1.16 10.93 -5.55
C PHE A 67 0.93 9.98 -4.38
N MET A 68 -0.29 9.47 -4.23
CA MET A 68 -0.67 8.62 -3.10
C MET A 68 -0.93 7.19 -3.55
N LEU A 69 -0.54 6.26 -2.69
CA LEU A 69 -0.77 4.83 -2.86
C LEU A 69 -1.44 4.30 -1.60
N GLY A 70 -2.42 3.41 -1.76
CA GLY A 70 -2.97 2.64 -0.66
C GLY A 70 -2.08 1.45 -0.29
N ASP A 71 -2.11 1.05 0.98
CA ASP A 71 -1.38 -0.13 1.45
C ASP A 71 -1.97 -1.43 0.88
N ASN A 72 -3.29 -1.50 0.70
CA ASN A 72 -3.95 -2.61 -0.01
C ASN A 72 -3.98 -2.31 -1.51
N ARG A 73 -2.95 -2.78 -2.24
CA ARG A 73 -2.62 -2.28 -3.58
C ARG A 73 -3.69 -2.59 -4.62
N ASP A 74 -4.28 -3.78 -4.58
CA ASP A 74 -5.29 -4.16 -5.57
C ASP A 74 -6.69 -3.70 -5.21
N SER A 75 -6.88 -3.25 -3.97
CA SER A 75 -8.16 -2.72 -3.48
C SER A 75 -8.09 -1.23 -3.16
N SER A 76 -7.22 -0.48 -3.85
CA SER A 76 -7.10 0.97 -3.67
C SER A 76 -7.36 1.72 -4.96
N ALA A 77 -8.35 2.63 -4.93
CA ALA A 77 -8.59 3.60 -5.99
C ALA A 77 -7.74 4.86 -5.77
N ASP A 78 -6.41 4.71 -5.89
CA ASP A 78 -5.43 5.75 -5.58
C ASP A 78 -4.89 6.47 -6.84
N SER A 79 -3.79 7.22 -6.68
CA SER A 79 -3.23 8.07 -7.75
C SER A 79 -2.78 7.32 -9.01
N ARG A 80 -2.70 5.98 -8.99
CA ARG A 80 -2.43 5.17 -10.18
C ARG A 80 -3.55 5.20 -11.22
N PHE A 81 -4.77 5.53 -10.78
CA PHE A 81 -5.98 5.51 -11.60
C PHE A 81 -6.51 6.95 -11.84
N ASP A 82 -7.84 7.10 -11.91
CA ASP A 82 -8.50 8.36 -12.27
C ASP A 82 -8.28 9.51 -11.27
N MET A 83 -7.84 9.21 -10.04
CA MET A 83 -7.58 10.21 -8.99
C MET A 83 -6.40 11.13 -9.33
N GLY A 84 -5.34 10.59 -9.95
CA GLY A 84 -4.13 11.34 -10.27
C GLY A 84 -3.44 11.98 -9.06
N THR A 85 -2.63 13.02 -9.30
CA THR A 85 -1.88 13.71 -8.23
C THR A 85 -2.78 14.64 -7.41
N ILE A 86 -2.49 14.80 -6.13
CA ILE A 86 -3.28 15.57 -5.17
C ILE A 86 -2.55 16.85 -4.77
N PRO A 87 -3.20 18.02 -4.80
CA PRO A 87 -2.55 19.26 -4.42
C PRO A 87 -2.41 19.39 -2.89
N TYR A 88 -1.39 20.12 -2.44
CA TYR A 88 -1.07 20.27 -1.01
C TYR A 88 -2.24 20.78 -0.18
N GLU A 89 -3.04 21.71 -0.70
CA GLU A 89 -4.20 22.29 -0.01
C GLU A 89 -5.28 21.25 0.35
N ASN A 90 -5.27 20.08 -0.29
CA ASN A 90 -6.19 18.99 0.05
C ASN A 90 -5.66 18.13 1.21
N LEU A 91 -4.42 18.34 1.66
CA LEU A 91 -3.85 17.61 2.80
C LEU A 91 -4.29 18.24 4.12
N VAL A 92 -5.16 17.54 4.85
CA VAL A 92 -5.65 18.00 6.16
C VAL A 92 -4.68 17.65 7.28
N GLY A 93 -4.06 16.47 7.25
CA GLY A 93 -3.13 16.04 8.29
C GLY A 93 -2.69 14.58 8.19
N LYS A 94 -1.85 14.15 9.14
CA LYS A 94 -1.33 12.78 9.23
C LYS A 94 -2.20 11.96 10.18
N GLY A 95 -2.64 10.78 9.74
CA GLY A 95 -3.21 9.77 10.64
C GLY A 95 -2.14 9.26 11.61
N VAL A 96 -2.38 9.38 12.92
CA VAL A 96 -1.35 9.08 13.93
C VAL A 96 -1.65 7.86 14.80
N ARG A 97 -2.93 7.55 15.06
CA ARG A 97 -3.35 6.47 15.96
C ARG A 97 -4.73 5.95 15.60
N LEU A 98 -4.88 4.63 15.63
CA LEU A 98 -6.17 3.98 15.72
C LEU A 98 -6.50 3.82 17.21
N PHE A 99 -7.65 4.33 17.66
CA PHE A 99 -8.06 4.26 19.06
C PHE A 99 -9.31 3.40 19.30
N TRP A 100 -10.09 3.11 18.26
CA TRP A 100 -11.35 2.37 18.36
C TRP A 100 -11.67 1.60 17.08
N ASN A 101 -12.21 0.37 17.21
CA ASN A 101 -12.89 -0.38 16.15
C ASN A 101 -14.31 -0.75 16.60
N SER A 102 -15.33 -0.42 15.81
CA SER A 102 -16.75 -0.58 16.18
C SER A 102 -17.24 -2.04 16.22
N ARG A 103 -16.53 -2.96 15.55
CA ARG A 103 -16.83 -4.39 15.55
C ARG A 103 -15.97 -5.19 16.55
N GLY A 104 -15.06 -4.51 17.25
CA GLY A 104 -14.28 -5.08 18.34
C GLY A 104 -13.42 -6.29 17.95
N VAL A 105 -13.18 -7.15 18.93
CA VAL A 105 -12.24 -8.29 18.81
C VAL A 105 -12.74 -9.39 17.86
N ASP A 106 -14.06 -9.55 17.72
CA ASP A 106 -14.65 -10.56 16.82
C ASP A 106 -14.35 -10.27 15.35
N TYR A 107 -14.32 -8.98 14.99
CA TYR A 107 -13.84 -8.59 13.67
C TYR A 107 -12.36 -8.92 13.49
N SER A 108 -11.52 -8.50 14.44
CA SER A 108 -10.08 -8.75 14.38
C SER A 108 -9.72 -10.24 14.31
N SER A 109 -10.48 -11.13 14.94
CA SER A 109 -10.24 -12.58 14.90
C SER A 109 -10.50 -13.23 13.54
N ARG A 110 -11.17 -12.55 12.61
CA ARG A 110 -11.42 -13.04 11.24
C ARG A 110 -10.23 -12.81 10.31
N HIS A 111 -9.20 -12.10 10.79
CA HIS A 111 -8.02 -11.77 10.01
C HIS A 111 -6.85 -12.62 10.50
N ASN A 112 -6.20 -13.32 9.58
CA ASN A 112 -4.98 -14.05 9.84
C ASN A 112 -3.83 -13.35 9.12
N LEU A 113 -2.73 -13.15 9.83
CA LEU A 113 -1.52 -12.51 9.33
C LEU A 113 -0.32 -13.36 9.73
N ASP A 114 0.20 -14.09 8.75
CA ASP A 114 1.36 -14.95 8.91
C ASP A 114 2.61 -14.21 8.44
N GLY A 115 3.75 -14.40 9.10
CA GLY A 115 5.05 -13.87 8.64
C GLY A 115 5.51 -12.51 9.21
N LEU A 116 4.95 -12.00 10.31
CA LEU A 116 5.53 -10.81 10.96
C LEU A 116 6.68 -11.16 11.93
N THR A 117 7.87 -11.45 11.41
CA THR A 117 9.11 -11.41 12.21
C THR A 117 9.75 -10.03 12.12
N GLY A 118 9.45 -9.18 13.10
CA GLY A 118 10.19 -7.95 13.35
C GLY A 118 9.28 -6.80 13.78
N LYS A 119 9.38 -6.45 15.07
CA LYS A 119 8.99 -5.13 15.58
C LYS A 119 9.85 -4.04 14.95
#